data_AF-A0A6I4UGA1-F1
#
_entry.id   AF-A0A6I4UGA1-F1
#
_cell.length_a   1.000
_cell.length_b   1.000
_cell.length_c   1.000
_cell.angle_alpha   90.00
_cell.angle_beta   90.00
_cell.angle_gamma   90.00
#
_symmetry.space_group_name_H-M   'P 1'
#
loop_
_entity.id
_entity.type
_entity.pdbx_description
1 polymer ?
#
loop_
_entity_poly.entity_id
_entity_poly.type
_entity_poly.pdbx_seq_one_letter_code
_entity_poly.pdbx_strand_id
1 'polypeptide(L)'
;MEAAMSVREHFLFWLDSQISVGSLFWSDIRWLLFVPFWPFLIIALIWFDVVAVRLASLGIGLLLCMPWGLLIAHRRRVKRRDWVEPTRFSDKNGGY
;
A
#
# COMPACT_ATOMS: atom_id res chain seq x y z
N MET A 1 3.88 -20.08 -22.84
CA MET A 1 2.69 -20.17 -21.97
C MET A 1 2.89 -19.16 -20.85
N GLU A 2 2.23 -18.01 -20.92
CA GLU A 2 2.23 -17.06 -19.79
C GLU A 2 1.51 -17.74 -18.63
N ALA A 3 2.23 -18.01 -17.54
CA ALA A 3 1.61 -18.48 -16.32
C ALA A 3 0.67 -17.36 -15.83
N ALA A 4 -0.64 -17.61 -15.87
CA ALA A 4 -1.61 -16.66 -15.36
C ALA A 4 -1.32 -16.44 -13.86
N MET A 5 -0.81 -15.25 -13.52
CA MET A 5 -0.56 -14.88 -12.13
C MET A 5 -1.86 -14.95 -11.34
N SER A 6 -1.80 -15.50 -10.13
CA SER A 6 -2.95 -15.52 -9.24
C SER A 6 -3.33 -14.09 -8.84
N VAL A 7 -4.61 -13.86 -8.51
CA VAL A 7 -5.11 -12.56 -8.03
C VAL A 7 -4.29 -12.03 -6.84
N ARG A 8 -3.87 -12.94 -5.96
CA ARG A 8 -3.00 -12.62 -4.83
C ARG A 8 -1.63 -12.12 -5.27
N GLU A 9 -0.99 -12.78 -6.23
CA GLU A 9 0.32 -12.37 -6.75
C GLU A 9 0.23 -11.04 -7.47
N HIS A 10 -0.82 -10.84 -8.26
CA HIS A 10 -1.08 -9.57 -8.94
C HIS A 10 -1.25 -8.42 -7.94
N PHE A 11 -2.01 -8.64 -6.88
CA PHE A 11 -2.19 -7.66 -5.80
C PHE A 11 -0.87 -7.35 -5.07
N LEU A 12 -0.09 -8.38 -4.73
CA LEU A 12 1.21 -8.19 -4.06
C LEU A 12 2.23 -7.49 -4.96
N PHE A 13 2.21 -7.77 -6.27
CA PHE A 13 3.04 -7.08 -7.26
C PHE A 13 2.67 -5.61 -7.37
N TRP A 14 1.37 -5.29 -7.45
CA TRP A 14 0.91 -3.91 -7.40
C TRP A 14 1.32 -3.21 -6.10
N LEU A 15 1.15 -3.85 -4.94
CA LEU A 15 1.53 -3.28 -3.65
C LEU A 15 3.03 -2.98 -3.59
N ASP A 16 3.87 -3.91 -4.07
CA ASP A 16 5.31 -3.71 -4.10
C ASP A 16 5.73 -2.58 -5.04
N SER A 17 5.02 -2.36 -6.16
CA SER A 17 5.34 -1.27 -7.10
C SER A 17 5.15 0.11 -6.47
N GLN A 18 4.20 0.24 -5.54
CA GLN A 18 3.94 1.47 -4.81
C GLN A 18 4.92 1.72 -3.64
N ILE A 19 5.62 0.70 -3.15
CA ILE A 19 6.54 0.82 -2.02
C ILE A 19 7.93 1.23 -2.50
N SER A 20 8.30 2.50 -2.31
CA SER A 20 9.66 2.98 -2.60
C SER A 20 10.69 2.44 -1.60
N VAL A 21 11.88 2.11 -2.11
CA VAL A 21 13.02 1.63 -1.30
C VAL A 21 13.87 2.79 -0.76
N GLY A 22 13.89 3.93 -1.45
CA GLY A 22 14.76 5.08 -1.17
C GLY A 22 14.17 6.12 -0.21
N SER A 23 14.64 7.37 -0.33
CA SER A 23 14.26 8.51 0.51
C SER A 23 12.79 8.95 0.37
N LEU A 24 12.15 8.63 -0.77
CA LEU A 24 10.76 8.98 -1.06
C LEU A 24 9.72 8.12 -0.31
N PHE A 25 10.16 7.05 0.37
CA PHE A 25 9.29 6.11 1.08
C PHE A 25 8.25 6.76 1.99
N TRP A 26 8.63 7.77 2.77
CA TRP A 26 7.71 8.44 3.70
C TRP A 26 6.67 9.31 3.00
N SER A 27 6.93 9.76 1.78
CA SER A 27 5.96 10.47 0.94
C SER A 27 4.95 9.46 0.38
N ASP A 28 5.43 8.36 -0.17
CA ASP A 28 4.61 7.38 -0.90
C ASP A 28 3.73 6.54 0.05
N ILE A 29 4.23 6.23 1.26
CA ILE A 29 3.49 5.41 2.22
C ILE A 29 2.26 6.11 2.79
N ARG A 30 2.23 7.44 2.81
CA ARG A 30 1.07 8.20 3.32
C ARG A 30 -0.18 7.84 2.54
N TRP A 31 -0.09 7.86 1.21
CA TRP A 31 -1.20 7.49 0.34
C TRP A 31 -1.59 6.02 0.47
N LEU A 32 -0.62 5.12 0.60
CA LEU A 32 -0.87 3.70 0.81
C LEU A 32 -1.62 3.44 2.11
N LEU A 33 -1.33 4.16 3.20
CA LEU A 33 -2.06 4.03 4.47
C LEU A 33 -3.52 4.51 4.39
N PHE A 34 -3.85 5.39 3.45
CA PHE A 34 -5.23 5.83 3.21
C PHE A 34 -6.08 4.82 2.41
N VAL A 35 -5.46 3.87 1.70
CA VAL A 35 -6.17 2.87 0.86
C VAL A 35 -7.17 2.01 1.63
N PRO A 36 -6.89 1.49 2.83
CA PRO A 36 -7.92 0.78 3.60
C PRO A 36 -8.91 1.73 4.28
N PHE A 37 -8.54 3.01 4.46
CA PHE A 37 -9.30 3.96 5.27
C PHE A 37 -10.36 4.74 4.48
N TRP A 38 -10.14 4.97 3.17
CA TRP A 38 -11.04 5.78 2.35
C TRP A 38 -12.51 5.30 2.31
N PRO A 39 -12.87 3.99 2.27
CA PRO A 39 -14.28 3.62 2.21
C PRO A 39 -14.99 3.95 3.53
N PHE A 40 -14.27 3.89 4.66
CA PHE A 40 -14.80 4.24 5.97
C PHE A 40 -15.00 5.75 6.14
N LEU A 41 -14.13 6.56 5.52
CA LEU A 41 -14.34 8.00 5.43
C LEU A 41 -15.61 8.33 4.65
N ILE A 42 -15.87 7.63 3.54
CA ILE A 42 -17.09 7.81 2.74
C ILE A 42 -18.33 7.43 3.55
N ILE A 43 -18.32 6.28 4.22
CA ILE A 43 -19.43 5.85 5.08
C ILE A 43 -19.67 6.89 6.19
N ALA A 44 -18.61 7.36 6.84
CA ALA A 44 -18.68 8.39 7.87
C ALA A 44 -19.24 9.74 7.35
N LEU A 45 -18.99 10.08 6.09
CA LEU A 45 -19.50 11.29 5.44
C LEU A 45 -20.98 11.15 5.04
N ILE A 46 -21.39 10.01 4.50
CA ILE A 46 -22.79 9.75 4.11
C ILE A 46 -23.70 9.76 5.34
N TRP A 47 -23.25 9.13 6.43
CA TRP A 47 -24.00 9.00 7.68
C TRP A 47 -23.50 9.99 8.75
N PHE A 48 -23.22 11.23 8.34
CA PHE A 48 -22.59 12.23 9.22
C PHE A 48 -23.45 12.59 10.44
N ASP A 49 -24.77 12.46 10.30
CA ASP A 49 -25.82 12.73 11.28
C ASP A 49 -25.97 11.61 12.32
N VAL A 50 -25.59 10.38 11.98
CA VAL A 50 -25.65 9.23 12.89
C VAL A 50 -24.30 9.01 13.58
N VAL A 51 -24.15 9.60 14.77
CA VAL A 51 -22.89 9.57 15.56
C VAL A 51 -22.35 8.15 15.76
N ALA A 52 -23.21 7.18 16.05
CA ALA A 52 -22.81 5.80 16.27
C ALA A 52 -22.19 5.16 15.01
N VAL A 53 -22.80 5.37 13.83
CA VAL A 53 -22.29 4.87 12.55
C VAL A 53 -20.96 5.52 12.22
N ARG A 54 -20.85 6.84 12.43
CA ARG A 54 -19.60 7.57 12.19
C ARG A 54 -18.44 7.04 13.03
N LEU A 55 -18.65 6.89 14.33
CA LEU A 55 -17.62 6.38 15.26
C LEU A 55 -17.25 4.93 14.96
N ALA A 56 -18.23 4.06 14.71
CA ALA A 56 -17.98 2.68 14.35
C ALA A 56 -17.17 2.57 13.05
N SER A 57 -17.54 3.33 12.02
CA SER A 57 -16.87 3.34 10.72
C SER A 57 -15.41 3.77 10.84
N LEU A 58 -15.15 4.88 11.54
CA LEU A 58 -13.79 5.36 11.77
C LEU A 58 -12.97 4.36 12.62
N GLY A 59 -13.58 3.78 13.67
CA GLY A 59 -12.95 2.78 14.52
C GLY A 59 -12.54 1.52 13.74
N ILE A 60 -13.45 0.98 12.92
CA ILE A 60 -13.16 -0.18 12.06
C ILE A 60 -12.08 0.16 11.02
N GLY A 61 -12.18 1.34 10.39
CA GLY A 61 -11.17 1.80 9.42
C GLY A 61 -9.77 1.88 10.03
N LEU A 62 -9.65 2.44 11.24
CA LEU A 62 -8.38 2.50 11.98
C LEU A 62 -7.86 1.11 12.36
N LEU A 63 -8.75 0.21 12.81
CA LEU A 63 -8.40 -1.18 13.12
C LEU A 63 -7.83 -1.91 11.90
N LEU A 64 -8.38 -1.69 10.70
CA LEU A 64 -7.90 -2.29 9.46
C LEU A 64 -6.59 -1.67 8.96
N CYS A 65 -6.28 -0.42 9.33
CA CYS A 65 -5.00 0.20 9.01
C CYS A 65 -3.81 -0.50 9.71
N MET A 66 -4.04 -1.15 10.85
CA MET A 66 -2.98 -1.86 11.60
C MET A 66 -2.40 -3.07 10.83
N PRO A 67 -3.19 -4.10 10.45
CA PRO A 67 -2.67 -5.21 9.66
C PRO A 67 -2.17 -4.75 8.28
N TRP A 68 -2.77 -3.70 7.70
CA TRP A 68 -2.32 -3.11 6.45
C TRP A 68 -0.91 -2.49 6.56
N GLY A 69 -0.68 -1.68 7.60
CA GLY A 69 0.64 -1.10 7.88
C GLY A 69 1.70 -2.18 8.14
N LEU A 70 1.32 -3.25 8.85
CA LEU A 70 2.21 -4.40 9.05
C LEU A 70 2.55 -5.11 7.73
N LEU A 71 1.58 -5.30 6.84
CA LEU A 71 1.80 -5.88 5.52
C LEU A 71 2.78 -5.02 4.70
N ILE A 72 2.57 -3.71 4.64
CA ILE A 72 3.47 -2.78 3.94
C ILE A 72 4.89 -2.85 4.52
N ALA A 73 5.01 -2.81 5.86
CA ALA A 73 6.30 -2.88 6.54
C ALA A 73 7.03 -4.21 6.23
N HIS A 74 6.30 -5.33 6.23
CA HIS A 74 6.82 -6.64 5.87
C HIS A 74 7.29 -6.67 4.42
N ARG A 75 6.46 -6.25 3.45
CA ARG A 75 6.81 -6.22 2.03
C ARG A 75 8.02 -5.34 1.77
N ARG A 76 8.11 -4.18 2.43
CA ARG A 76 9.29 -3.30 2.35
C ARG A 76 10.57 -4.00 2.81
N ARG A 77 10.53 -4.77 3.90
CA ARG A 77 11.69 -5.51 4.40
C ARG A 77 12.16 -6.53 3.37
N VAL A 78 11.23 -7.27 2.75
CA VAL A 78 11.53 -8.22 1.67
C VAL A 78 12.13 -7.48 0.47
N LYS A 79 11.45 -6.42 -0.01
CA LYS A 79 11.91 -5.62 -1.15
C LYS A 79 13.30 -5.03 -0.91
N ARG A 80 13.60 -4.54 0.31
CA ARG A 80 14.92 -4.00 0.68
C ARG A 80 16.01 -5.07 0.73
N ARG A 81 15.70 -6.27 1.21
CA ARG A 81 16.65 -7.38 1.25
C ARG A 81 17.09 -7.78 -0.16
N ASP A 82 16.16 -7.76 -1.10
CA ASP A 82 16.37 -8.19 -2.48
C ASP A 82 16.73 -7.01 -3.41
N TRP A 83 16.84 -5.78 -2.87
CA TRP A 83 17.17 -4.58 -3.65
C TRP A 83 18.67 -4.46 -3.85
N VAL A 84 19.10 -4.54 -5.10
CA VAL A 84 20.46 -4.21 -5.53
C VAL A 84 20.43 -2.77 -6.02
N GLU A 85 21.30 -1.93 -5.47
CA GLU A 85 21.44 -0.54 -5.93
C GLU A 85 21.82 -0.55 -7.41
N PRO A 86 21.04 0.11 -8.30
CA PRO A 86 21.40 0.18 -9.70
C PRO A 86 22.78 0.84 -9.77
N THR A 87 23.79 0.08 -10.20
CA THR A 87 25.13 0.60 -10.40
C THR A 87 24.98 1.81 -11.32
N ARG A 88 25.63 2.92 -10.93
CA ARG A 88 25.48 4.27 -11.51
C ARG A 88 25.86 4.39 -13.00
N PHE A 89 26.02 3.27 -13.70
CA PHE A 89 26.43 3.12 -15.10
C PHE A 89 25.60 2.06 -15.83
N SER A 90 24.29 2.25 -15.90
CA SER A 90 23.49 1.65 -16.97
C SER A 90 22.43 2.65 -17.45
N ASP A 91 22.89 3.85 -17.81
CA ASP A 91 22.26 4.61 -18.91
C ASP A 91 22.41 3.78 -20.18
N LYS A 92 21.50 2.84 -20.40
CA LYS A 92 21.03 2.32 -21.68
C LYS A 92 20.17 1.09 -21.44
N ASN A 93 18.96 1.17 -21.99
CA ASN A 93 17.99 0.10 -22.20
C ASN A 93 17.21 -0.41 -20.99
N GLY A 94 15.94 0.00 -20.97
CA GLY A 94 14.89 -1.00 -21.09
C GLY A 94 13.77 -0.83 -20.10
N GLY A 95 12.82 0.03 -20.48
CA GLY A 95 11.43 0.07 -20.02
C GLY A 95 11.03 -0.84 -18.86
N TYR A 96 10.85 -0.20 -17.71
CA TYR A 96 9.76 -0.50 -16.79
C TYR A 96 9.04 0.81 -16.50
#